data_AF-A0A098EG03-F1
#
_entry.id   AF-A0A098EG03-F1
#
_cell.length_a   1.000
_cell.length_b   1.000
_cell.length_c   1.000
_cell.angle_alpha   90.00
_cell.angle_beta   90.00
_cell.angle_gamma   90.00
#
_symmetry.space_group_name_H-M   'P 1'
#
loop_
_entity.id
_entity.type
_entity.pdbx_description
1 polymer ?
#
loop_
_entity_poly.entity_id
_entity_poly.type
_entity_poly.pdbx_seq_one_letter_code
_entity_poly.pdbx_strand_id
1 'polypeptide(L)'
;MAQRLSPRQKKSNFTELNKERVRRLEKLGLMTDQGRSALPDMRPEAFVIDPEIQARLKEDTQVWQHFLDFPDAYKRIRIDTIQSVKRDPELFNKRLAKFIENTRENKLYGQWHDNGRLIDS
;
A
#
# COMPACT_ATOMS: atom_id res chain seq x y z
N MET A 1 -31.77 1.55 2.97
CA MET A 1 -30.30 1.35 2.91
C MET A 1 -29.62 2.57 3.51
N ALA A 2 -29.10 2.47 4.73
CA ALA A 2 -28.42 3.60 5.38
C ALA A 2 -26.94 3.58 5.01
N GLN A 3 -26.49 4.60 4.26
CA GLN A 3 -25.05 4.85 4.09
C GLN A 3 -24.53 5.38 5.44
N ARG A 4 -23.66 4.61 6.13
CA ARG A 4 -22.94 5.10 7.30
C ARG A 4 -21.88 6.11 6.83
N LEU A 5 -22.24 7.39 6.82
CA LEU A 5 -21.29 8.49 6.77
C LEU A 5 -20.75 8.70 8.19
N SER A 6 -19.82 7.85 8.63
CA SER A 6 -19.04 8.14 9.83
C SER A 6 -18.14 9.35 9.55
N PRO A 7 -18.08 10.38 10.43
CA PRO A 7 -17.18 11.50 10.26
C PRO A 7 -15.74 10.99 10.10
N ARG A 8 -15.15 11.18 8.93
CA ARG A 8 -13.76 10.77 8.70
C ARG A 8 -12.88 11.61 9.62
N GLN A 9 -12.15 10.96 10.53
CA GLN A 9 -11.23 11.64 11.44
C GLN A 9 -10.34 12.61 10.65
N LYS A 10 -10.16 13.84 11.15
CA LYS A 10 -9.38 14.94 10.55
C LYS A 10 -7.89 14.62 10.26
N LYS A 11 -7.44 13.39 10.53
CA LYS A 11 -6.05 12.91 10.40
C LYS A 11 -5.94 11.59 9.60
N SER A 12 -6.86 11.30 8.68
CA SER A 12 -6.71 10.13 7.81
C SER A 12 -5.49 10.33 6.91
N ASN A 13 -4.32 9.86 7.35
CA ASN A 13 -3.12 9.78 6.52
C ASN A 13 -3.48 9.10 5.20
N PHE A 14 -3.04 9.70 4.10
CA PHE A 14 -3.20 9.10 2.78
C PHE A 14 -2.40 7.80 2.74
N THR A 15 -3.13 6.68 2.66
CA THR A 15 -2.52 5.37 2.38
C THR A 15 -1.92 5.36 0.99
N GLU A 16 -0.96 4.48 0.76
CA GLU A 16 -0.33 4.35 -0.57
C GLU A 16 -1.37 3.97 -1.63
N LEU A 17 -2.40 3.18 -1.28
CA LEU A 17 -3.51 2.90 -2.20
C LEU A 17 -4.29 4.17 -2.59
N ASN A 18 -4.52 5.09 -1.65
CA ASN A 18 -5.18 6.35 -1.97
C ASN A 18 -4.26 7.26 -2.80
N LYS A 19 -2.94 7.21 -2.60
CA LYS A 19 -1.99 7.91 -3.47
C LYS A 19 -2.03 7.36 -4.90
N GLU A 20 -2.07 6.05 -5.10
CA GLU A 20 -2.22 5.47 -6.45
C GLU A 20 -3.56 5.87 -7.09
N ARG A 21 -4.65 5.92 -6.32
CA ARG A 21 -5.94 6.44 -6.83
C ARG A 21 -5.87 7.90 -7.27
N VAL A 22 -5.12 8.74 -6.54
CA VAL A 22 -4.88 10.13 -6.94
C VAL A 22 -4.10 10.20 -8.26
N ARG A 23 -3.01 9.45 -8.40
CA ARG A 23 -2.21 9.41 -9.66
C ARG A 23 -3.09 9.03 -10.85
N ARG A 24 -3.99 8.06 -10.65
CA ARG A 24 -4.97 7.67 -11.68
C ARG A 24 -5.95 8.81 -12.02
N LEU A 25 -6.47 9.54 -11.03
CA LEU A 25 -7.37 10.67 -11.28
C LEU A 25 -6.67 11.78 -12.10
N GLU A 26 -5.39 12.04 -11.81
CA GLU A 26 -4.59 12.98 -12.59
C GLU A 26 -4.44 12.51 -14.04
N LYS A 27 -4.08 11.24 -14.25
CA LYS A 27 -3.95 10.64 -15.59
C LYS A 27 -5.24 10.74 -16.41
N LEU A 28 -6.40 10.62 -15.75
CA LEU A 28 -7.72 10.73 -16.40
C LEU A 28 -8.20 12.17 -16.58
N GLY A 29 -7.48 13.18 -16.08
CA GLY A 29 -7.95 14.57 -16.08
C GLY A 29 -9.15 14.82 -15.16
N LEU A 30 -9.43 13.92 -14.21
CA LEU A 30 -10.55 14.00 -13.28
C LEU A 30 -10.16 14.64 -11.94
N MET A 31 -8.88 14.96 -11.74
CA MET A 31 -8.38 15.58 -10.52
C MET A 31 -8.76 17.06 -10.46
N THR A 32 -9.34 17.48 -9.32
CA THR A 32 -9.74 18.87 -9.09
C THR A 32 -8.69 19.63 -8.27
N ASP A 33 -8.70 20.95 -8.34
CA ASP A 33 -7.77 21.80 -7.56
C ASP A 33 -7.99 21.67 -6.05
N GLN A 34 -9.25 21.53 -5.63
CA GLN A 34 -9.56 21.21 -4.24
C GLN A 34 -8.94 19.87 -3.82
N GLY A 35 -9.00 18.85 -4.68
CA GLY A 35 -8.33 17.56 -4.45
C GLY A 35 -6.82 17.72 -4.32
N ARG A 36 -6.19 18.52 -5.18
CA ARG A 36 -4.73 18.79 -5.16
C ARG A 36 -4.28 19.49 -3.88
N SER A 37 -5.07 20.45 -3.39
CA SER A 37 -4.74 21.20 -2.16
C SER A 37 -4.70 20.33 -0.89
N ALA A 38 -5.28 19.13 -0.94
CA ALA A 38 -5.35 18.20 0.18
C ALA A 38 -4.30 17.07 0.11
N LEU A 39 -3.45 17.05 -0.92
CA LEU A 39 -2.50 15.96 -1.12
C LEU A 39 -1.34 16.00 -0.10
N PRO A 40 -0.88 14.82 0.36
CA PRO A 40 0.35 14.71 1.13
C PRO A 40 1.57 14.84 0.19
N ASP A 41 2.75 14.53 0.71
CA ASP A 41 3.89 14.22 -0.18
C ASP A 41 3.57 12.98 -1.04
N MET A 42 3.48 13.20 -2.34
CA MET A 42 3.11 12.21 -3.35
C MET A 42 4.33 11.55 -4.02
N ARG A 43 5.54 11.99 -3.69
CA ARG A 43 6.78 11.45 -4.24
C ARG A 43 6.95 9.97 -3.87
N PRO A 44 7.26 9.06 -4.82
CA PRO A 44 7.52 7.65 -4.51
C PRO A 44 8.63 7.46 -3.46
N GLU A 45 9.64 8.33 -3.47
CA GLU A 45 10.80 8.30 -2.57
C GLU A 45 10.45 8.67 -1.13
N ALA A 46 9.29 9.29 -0.90
CA ALA A 46 8.80 9.58 0.44
C ALA A 46 8.31 8.31 1.17
N PHE A 47 8.10 7.20 0.44
CA PHE A 47 7.72 5.94 1.05
C PHE A 47 8.93 5.20 1.60
N VAL A 48 8.94 4.95 2.91
CA VAL A 48 10.01 4.24 3.61
C VAL A 48 9.47 2.90 4.11
N ILE A 49 10.19 1.82 3.79
CA ILE A 49 9.93 0.48 4.32
C ILE A 49 10.50 0.40 5.73
N ASP A 50 9.68 -0.09 6.65
CA ASP A 50 10.05 -0.32 8.03
C ASP A 50 11.21 -1.31 8.10
N PRO A 51 12.29 -0.99 8.83
CA PRO A 51 13.48 -1.85 8.88
C PRO A 51 13.18 -3.28 9.31
N GLU A 52 12.20 -3.49 10.19
CA GLU A 52 11.79 -4.82 10.65
C GLU A 52 11.20 -5.65 9.51
N ILE A 53 10.29 -5.06 8.72
CA ILE A 53 9.71 -5.73 7.55
C ILE A 53 10.79 -6.04 6.53
N GLN A 54 11.67 -5.08 6.24
CA GLN A 54 12.76 -5.28 5.28
C GLN A 54 13.71 -6.39 5.74
N ALA A 55 14.06 -6.45 7.02
CA ALA A 55 14.89 -7.50 7.57
C ALA A 55 14.24 -8.87 7.39
N ARG A 56 12.95 -9.02 7.76
CA ARG A 56 12.20 -10.28 7.62
C ARG A 56 12.07 -10.74 6.17
N LEU A 57 11.94 -9.82 5.21
CA LEU A 57 11.93 -10.18 3.78
C LEU A 57 13.30 -10.69 3.29
N LYS A 58 14.39 -10.16 3.85
CA LYS A 58 15.77 -10.51 3.47
C LYS A 58 16.29 -11.79 4.14
N GLU A 59 15.56 -12.36 5.11
CA GLU A 59 15.90 -13.65 5.74
C GLU A 59 15.87 -14.82 4.74
N ASP A 60 15.07 -14.69 3.67
CA ASP A 60 14.90 -15.70 2.65
C ASP A 60 15.20 -15.07 1.27
N THR A 61 16.29 -15.51 0.63
CA THR A 61 16.75 -14.97 -0.65
C THR A 61 15.69 -15.10 -1.75
N GLN A 62 14.89 -16.19 -1.75
CA GLN A 62 13.82 -16.38 -2.74
C GLN A 62 12.70 -15.37 -2.52
N VAL A 63 12.27 -15.18 -1.26
CA VAL A 63 11.28 -14.17 -0.89
C VAL A 63 11.76 -12.78 -1.29
N TRP A 64 13.02 -12.46 -1.01
CA TRP A 64 13.60 -11.16 -1.37
C TRP A 64 13.61 -10.93 -2.88
N GLN A 65 13.97 -11.94 -3.68
CA GLN A 65 13.98 -11.82 -5.13
C GLN A 65 12.56 -11.63 -5.69
N HIS A 66 11.61 -12.48 -5.32
CA HIS A 66 10.21 -12.31 -5.75
C HIS A 66 9.64 -10.96 -5.31
N PHE A 67 9.97 -10.50 -4.10
CA PHE A 67 9.57 -9.18 -3.64
C PHE A 67 10.10 -8.09 -4.56
N LEU A 68 11.38 -8.11 -4.92
CA LEU A 68 11.97 -7.10 -5.79
C LEU A 68 11.28 -7.04 -7.17
N ASP A 69 10.91 -8.20 -7.69
CA ASP A 69 10.27 -8.36 -9.01
C ASP A 69 8.79 -7.94 -9.03
N PHE A 70 8.16 -7.76 -7.87
CA PHE A 70 6.77 -7.30 -7.80
C PHE A 70 6.62 -5.81 -8.19
N PRO A 71 5.42 -5.42 -8.71
CA PRO A 71 5.13 -4.03 -9.04
C PRO A 71 5.33 -3.08 -7.85
N ASP A 72 5.91 -1.91 -8.09
CA ASP A 72 6.21 -0.96 -7.02
C ASP A 72 4.97 -0.49 -6.25
N ALA A 73 3.85 -0.27 -6.95
CA ALA A 73 2.57 0.05 -6.33
C ALA A 73 2.11 -1.07 -5.38
N TYR A 74 2.25 -2.34 -5.79
CA TYR A 74 1.92 -3.48 -4.93
C TYR A 74 2.80 -3.49 -3.67
N LYS A 75 4.13 -3.37 -3.84
CA LYS A 75 5.08 -3.31 -2.72
C LYS A 75 4.68 -2.24 -1.72
N ARG A 76 4.52 -0.98 -2.18
CA ARG A 76 4.14 0.15 -1.33
C ARG A 76 2.82 -0.08 -0.60
N ILE A 77 1.77 -0.50 -1.32
CA ILE A 77 0.44 -0.74 -0.73
C ILE A 77 0.49 -1.84 0.33
N ARG A 78 1.11 -2.98 0.04
CA ARG A 78 1.17 -4.09 1.00
C ARG A 78 1.96 -3.69 2.24
N ILE A 79 3.13 -3.10 2.05
CA ILE A 79 3.99 -2.66 3.16
C ILE A 79 3.27 -1.60 4.01
N ASP A 80 2.65 -0.58 3.40
CA ASP A 80 1.85 0.44 4.09
C ASP A 80 0.77 -0.19 4.99
N THR A 81 0.02 -1.17 4.45
CA THR A 81 -1.03 -1.85 5.23
C THR A 81 -0.48 -2.67 6.41
N ILE A 82 0.73 -3.22 6.30
CA ILE A 82 1.38 -3.95 7.40
C ILE A 82 1.90 -2.95 8.44
N GLN A 83 2.60 -1.90 8.01
CA GLN A 83 3.14 -0.85 8.88
C GLN A 83 2.05 -0.11 9.66
N SER A 84 0.87 0.10 9.06
CA SER A 84 -0.24 0.80 9.69
C SER A 84 -0.72 0.16 11.01
N VAL A 85 -0.46 -1.13 11.21
CA VAL A 85 -0.85 -1.88 12.41
C VAL A 85 0.35 -2.22 13.30
N LYS A 86 1.51 -1.57 13.13
CA LYS A 86 2.72 -1.84 13.92
C LYS A 86 2.52 -1.74 15.44
N ARG A 87 1.55 -0.94 15.89
CA ARG A 87 1.19 -0.81 17.33
C ARG A 87 0.43 -2.03 17.88
N ASP A 88 -0.01 -2.93 17.02
CA ASP A 88 -0.63 -4.21 17.34
C ASP A 88 0.32 -5.34 16.88
N PRO A 89 1.23 -5.81 17.75
CA PRO A 89 2.26 -6.77 17.37
C PRO A 89 1.70 -8.09 16.85
N GLU A 90 0.57 -8.56 17.38
CA GLU A 90 -0.04 -9.82 16.95
C GLU A 90 -0.55 -9.69 15.51
N LEU A 91 -1.32 -8.65 15.22
CA LEU A 91 -1.85 -8.41 13.89
C LEU A 91 -0.74 -8.06 12.88
N PHE A 92 0.27 -7.30 13.30
CA PHE A 92 1.45 -6.98 12.51
C PHE A 92 2.17 -8.27 12.07
N ASN A 93 2.54 -9.12 13.02
CA ASN A 93 3.24 -10.37 12.75
C ASN A 93 2.41 -11.31 11.87
N LYS A 94 1.11 -11.42 12.13
CA LYS A 94 0.19 -12.21 11.30
C LYS A 94 0.14 -11.72 9.85
N ARG A 95 0.06 -10.41 9.64
CA ARG A 95 0.04 -9.83 8.28
C ARG A 95 1.38 -9.98 7.56
N LEU A 96 2.49 -9.78 8.28
CA LEU A 96 3.83 -9.93 7.75
C LEU A 96 4.12 -11.39 7.36
N ALA A 97 3.77 -12.35 8.21
CA ALA A 97 3.91 -13.78 7.92
C ALA A 97 3.14 -14.18 6.66
N LYS A 98 1.86 -13.76 6.57
CA LYS A 98 1.04 -13.99 5.37
C LYS A 98 1.65 -13.35 4.11
N PHE A 99 2.22 -12.15 4.24
CA PHE A 99 2.87 -11.48 3.13
C PHE A 99 4.09 -12.26 2.64
N ILE A 100 4.95 -12.69 3.56
CA ILE A 100 6.13 -13.51 3.26
C ILE A 100 5.74 -14.85 2.61
N GLU A 101 4.71 -15.52 3.11
CA GLU A 101 4.18 -16.77 2.54
C GLU A 101 3.74 -16.60 1.08
N ASN A 102 2.91 -15.59 0.78
CA ASN A 102 2.46 -15.34 -0.58
C ASN A 102 3.61 -14.86 -1.49
N THR A 103 4.54 -14.07 -0.97
CA THR A 103 5.74 -13.65 -1.71
C THR A 103 6.63 -14.85 -2.05
N ARG A 104 6.80 -15.81 -1.14
CA ARG A 104 7.53 -17.06 -1.41
C ARG A 104 6.90 -17.84 -2.57
N GLU A 105 5.57 -17.89 -2.63
CA GLU A 105 4.80 -18.49 -3.72
C GLU A 105 4.74 -17.64 -5.01
N ASN A 106 5.47 -16.51 -5.06
CA ASN A 106 5.43 -15.54 -6.16
C ASN A 106 4.01 -15.04 -6.48
N LYS A 107 3.19 -14.85 -5.45
CA LYS A 107 1.76 -14.56 -5.56
C LYS A 107 1.41 -13.14 -5.11
N LEU A 108 0.80 -12.39 -6.01
CA LEU A 108 0.17 -11.10 -5.70
C LEU A 108 -1.21 -11.35 -5.08
N TYR A 109 -1.55 -10.66 -3.99
CA TYR A 109 -2.85 -10.82 -3.33
C TYR A 109 -3.42 -9.54 -2.73
N GLY A 110 -4.73 -9.58 -2.46
CA GLY A 110 -5.48 -8.44 -1.96
C GLY A 110 -5.87 -7.47 -3.08
N GLN A 111 -6.78 -6.55 -2.76
CA GLN A 111 -7.34 -5.58 -3.71
C GLN A 111 -6.39 -4.39 -3.94
N TRP A 112 -5.13 -4.68 -4.29
CA TRP A 112 -4.10 -3.66 -4.49
C TRP A 112 -4.26 -2.91 -5.82
N HIS A 113 -4.82 -3.57 -6.84
CA HIS A 113 -4.99 -3.01 -8.18
C HIS A 113 -6.35 -2.32 -8.39
N ASP A 114 -7.15 -2.13 -7.35
CA ASP A 114 -8.49 -1.50 -7.39
C ASP A 114 -9.39 -2.07 -8.51
N ASN A 115 -9.60 -3.40 -8.53
CA ASN A 115 -10.31 -4.12 -9.60
C ASN A 115 -9.73 -3.89 -11.02
N GLY A 116 -8.41 -3.94 -11.16
CA GLY A 116 -7.70 -3.77 -12.43
C GLY A 116 -7.41 -2.32 -12.82
N ARG A 117 -8.02 -1.35 -12.14
CA ARG A 117 -7.90 0.08 -12.47
C ARG A 117 -6.49 0.65 -12.29
N LEU A 118 -5.64 -0.01 -11.52
CA LEU A 118 -4.28 0.44 -11.24
C LEU A 118 -3.19 -0.32 -12.00
N ILE A 119 -3.56 -1.30 -12.85
CA ILE A 119 -2.59 -2.14 -13.60
C ILE A 119 -1.84 -1.31 -14.67
N ASP A 120 -2.50 -0.30 -15.24
CA ASP A 120 -1.96 0.55 -16.32
C ASP A 120 -1.60 1.97 -15.84
N SER A 121 -1.40 2.20 -14.53
CA SER A 121 -1.22 3.56 -13.98
C SER A 121 0.11 4.18 -14.36
#